data_AF-A0A8S9IBP5-F1
#
_entry.id   AF-A0A8S9IBP5-F1
#
_cell.length_a   1.000
_cell.length_b   1.000
_cell.length_c   1.000
_cell.angle_alpha   90.00
_cell.angle_beta   90.00
_cell.angle_gamma   90.00
#
_symmetry.space_group_name_H-M   'P 1'
#
loop_
_entity.id
_entity.type
_entity.pdbx_description
1 polymer ?
#
loop_
_entity_poly.entity_id
_entity_poly.type
_entity_poly.pdbx_seq_one_letter_code
_entity_poly.pdbx_strand_id
1 'polypeptide(L)'
;WRDLNDGVPKKCTIVSKGVSLKGNIYWIAEKEYEEDFLLSFDFSTECLSIPFPSIDADCVPTALAVVREERLSVLYCSVFDPPKIEIWMTTCRHMIRLIRRKTSRGTSFYQWN
;
A
#
# COMPACT_ATOMS: atom_id res chain seq x y z
N TRP A 1 -21.96 -17.23 4.91
CA TRP A 1 -21.06 -16.06 4.91
C TRP A 1 -20.23 -16.15 6.19
N ARG A 2 -18.90 -16.22 6.11
CA ARG A 2 -18.05 -16.22 7.32
C ARG A 2 -17.99 -14.77 7.81
N ASP A 3 -18.20 -14.57 9.11
CA ASP A 3 -18.01 -13.27 9.75
C ASP A 3 -16.54 -12.86 9.57
N LEU A 4 -16.28 -11.86 8.74
CA LEU A 4 -14.97 -11.23 8.57
C LEU A 4 -14.51 -10.48 9.85
N ASN A 5 -15.36 -10.44 10.87
CA ASN A 5 -15.15 -9.65 12.08
C ASN A 5 -14.19 -10.29 13.10
N ASP A 6 -13.86 -11.58 12.93
CA ASP A 6 -12.99 -12.30 13.89
C ASP A 6 -11.49 -12.16 13.58
N GLY A 7 -11.13 -11.75 12.35
CA GLY A 7 -9.74 -11.60 11.90
C GLY A 7 -9.34 -10.16 11.56
N VAL A 8 -10.28 -9.23 11.48
CA VAL A 8 -9.98 -7.81 11.28
C VAL A 8 -9.74 -7.18 12.66
N PRO A 9 -8.56 -6.60 12.94
CA PRO A 9 -8.32 -5.92 14.20
C PRO A 9 -9.43 -4.89 14.41
N LYS A 10 -9.97 -4.80 15.64
CA LYS A 10 -11.22 -4.09 16.02
C LYS A 10 -11.31 -2.58 15.66
N LYS A 11 -10.35 -2.03 14.90
CA LYS A 11 -10.27 -0.64 14.44
C LYS A 11 -9.53 -0.49 13.10
N CYS A 12 -9.81 -1.36 12.12
CA CYS A 12 -9.22 -1.25 10.78
C CYS A 12 -10.23 -0.77 9.75
N THR A 13 -9.81 0.17 8.90
CA THR A 13 -10.62 0.70 7.78
C THR A 13 -9.94 0.36 6.46
N ILE A 14 -10.70 -0.19 5.50
CA ILE A 14 -10.21 -0.40 4.14
C ILE A 14 -10.30 0.93 3.39
N VAL A 15 -9.17 1.39 2.85
CA VAL A 15 -9.05 2.71 2.19
C VAL A 15 -8.81 2.62 0.68
N SER A 16 -8.69 1.40 0.12
CA SER A 16 -8.51 1.19 -1.33
C SER A 16 -9.54 0.26 -1.94
N LYS A 17 -9.63 0.29 -3.27
CA LYS A 17 -10.22 -0.82 -4.03
C LYS A 17 -9.35 -2.07 -3.86
N GLY A 18 -9.99 -3.23 -3.82
CA GLY A 18 -9.29 -4.51 -3.78
C GLY A 18 -8.67 -4.85 -5.12
N VAL A 19 -7.50 -5.48 -5.12
CA VAL A 19 -6.85 -6.04 -6.32
C VAL A 19 -6.62 -7.52 -6.15
N SER A 20 -6.69 -8.29 -7.24
CA SER A 20 -6.40 -9.71 -7.21
C SER A 20 -5.03 -10.02 -7.78
N LEU A 21 -4.28 -10.87 -7.08
CA LEU A 21 -2.99 -11.38 -7.51
C LEU A 21 -2.87 -12.84 -7.06
N LYS A 22 -2.60 -13.75 -8.01
CA LYS A 22 -2.43 -15.20 -7.76
C LYS A 22 -3.59 -15.86 -6.99
N GLY A 23 -4.82 -15.39 -7.21
CA GLY A 23 -6.01 -15.93 -6.54
C GLY A 23 -6.27 -15.35 -5.14
N ASN A 24 -5.36 -14.52 -4.64
CA ASN A 24 -5.54 -13.77 -3.39
C ASN A 24 -6.09 -12.38 -3.70
N ILE A 25 -6.76 -11.78 -2.72
CA ILE A 25 -7.28 -10.42 -2.81
C ILE A 25 -6.55 -9.54 -1.80
N TYR A 26 -6.14 -8.36 -2.23
CA TYR A 26 -5.35 -7.42 -1.46
C TYR A 26 -6.06 -6.07 -1.37
N TRP A 27 -5.96 -5.43 -0.20
CA TRP A 27 -6.44 -4.08 0.06
C TRP A 27 -5.41 -3.30 0.87
N ILE A 28 -5.47 -1.97 0.76
CA ILE A 28 -4.83 -1.08 1.74
C ILE A 28 -5.79 -0.92 2.91
N ALA A 29 -5.28 -1.17 4.11
CA ALA A 29 -6.01 -0.95 5.34
C ALA A 29 -5.20 -0.03 6.26
N GLU A 30 -5.92 0.84 6.96
CA GLU A 30 -5.40 1.72 7.98
C GLU A 30 -5.90 1.26 9.35
N LYS A 31 -5.09 1.43 10.39
CA LYS A 31 -5.50 1.22 11.78
C LYS A 31 -5.18 2.48 12.58
N GLU A 32 -6.11 2.86 13.47
CA GLU A 32 -5.99 4.09 14.27
C GLU A 32 -4.63 4.16 14.98
N TYR A 33 -3.85 5.22 14.70
CA TYR A 33 -2.50 5.48 15.23
C TYR A 33 -1.40 4.48 14.86
N GLU A 34 -1.62 3.61 13.87
CA GLU A 34 -0.63 2.67 13.36
C GLU A 34 -0.32 2.95 11.88
N GLU A 35 0.74 2.32 11.38
CA GLU A 35 1.12 2.44 9.97
C GLU A 35 0.07 1.75 9.08
N ASP A 36 -0.11 2.29 7.87
CA ASP A 36 -0.88 1.60 6.84
C ASP A 36 -0.25 0.23 6.53
N PHE A 37 -1.11 -0.73 6.17
CA PHE A 37 -0.65 -2.07 5.83
C PHE A 37 -1.48 -2.68 4.70
N LEU A 38 -0.90 -3.70 4.08
CA LEU A 38 -1.57 -4.48 3.06
C LEU A 38 -2.33 -5.62 3.74
N LEU A 39 -3.65 -5.57 3.67
CA LEU A 39 -4.49 -6.68 4.08
C LEU A 39 -4.62 -7.65 2.91
N SER A 40 -4.33 -8.91 3.14
CA SER A 40 -4.53 -9.99 2.16
C SER A 40 -5.56 -10.99 2.66
N PHE A 41 -6.37 -11.47 1.73
CA PHE A 41 -7.29 -12.59 1.93
C PHE A 41 -6.96 -13.67 0.90
N ASP A 42 -6.69 -14.87 1.38
CA ASP A 42 -6.65 -16.06 0.56
C ASP A 42 -7.72 -17.05 1.05
N PHE A 43 -8.14 -17.95 0.17
CA PHE A 43 -9.17 -18.94 0.52
C PHE A 43 -8.59 -20.12 1.33
N SER A 44 -7.26 -20.20 1.45
CA SER A 44 -6.53 -21.31 2.08
C SER A 44 -5.97 -21.00 3.48
N THR A 45 -5.86 -19.74 3.86
CA THR A 45 -5.09 -19.26 5.02
C THR A 45 -5.83 -18.10 5.73
N GLU A 46 -5.31 -17.67 6.89
CA GLU A 46 -5.81 -16.52 7.65
C GLU A 46 -5.28 -15.19 7.06
N CYS A 47 -5.97 -14.09 7.33
CA CYS A 47 -5.63 -12.75 6.83
C CYS A 47 -4.19 -12.37 7.19
N LEU A 48 -3.32 -12.16 6.19
CA LEU A 48 -1.96 -11.66 6.44
C LEU A 48 -1.94 -10.13 6.28
N SER A 49 -1.34 -9.47 7.28
CA SER A 49 -1.01 -8.04 7.24
C SER A 49 0.47 -7.87 6.89
N ILE A 50 0.75 -7.15 5.81
CA ILE A 50 2.12 -6.74 5.45
C ILE A 50 2.25 -5.26 5.79
N PRO A 51 2.93 -4.91 6.90
CA PRO A 51 3.15 -3.51 7.24
C PRO A 51 4.05 -2.84 6.19
N PHE A 52 3.79 -1.57 5.90
CA PHE A 52 4.76 -0.71 5.24
C PHE A 52 5.22 0.37 6.21
N PRO A 53 6.43 0.92 6.00
CA PRO A 53 6.86 2.10 6.72
C PRO A 53 5.85 3.24 6.58
N SER A 54 5.47 3.81 7.72
CA SER A 54 4.77 5.09 7.80
C SER A 54 5.48 6.11 6.93
N ILE A 55 4.74 6.69 5.99
CA ILE A 55 5.23 7.81 5.20
C ILE A 55 5.10 9.07 6.04
N ASP A 56 5.86 10.10 5.69
CA ASP A 56 5.62 11.47 6.13
C ASP A 56 4.09 11.70 6.26
N ALA A 57 3.64 12.21 7.41
CA ALA A 57 2.22 12.36 7.78
C ALA A 57 1.34 13.10 6.74
N ASP A 58 2.00 13.65 5.73
CA ASP A 58 1.48 14.45 4.65
C ASP A 58 1.12 13.66 3.37
N CYS A 59 1.38 12.34 3.33
CA CYS A 59 1.09 11.48 2.18
C CYS A 59 0.04 10.43 2.51
N VAL A 60 -0.93 10.25 1.60
CA VAL A 60 -2.06 9.33 1.80
C VAL A 60 -2.05 8.25 0.70
N PRO A 61 -2.30 6.97 1.03
CA PRO A 61 -2.38 5.92 0.03
C PRO A 61 -3.59 6.18 -0.88
N THR A 62 -3.35 6.27 -2.19
CA THR A 62 -4.39 6.64 -3.15
C THR A 62 -4.77 5.49 -4.07
N ALA A 63 -3.84 4.58 -4.38
CA ALA A 63 -4.12 3.46 -5.27
C ALA A 63 -3.29 2.22 -4.93
N LEU A 64 -3.92 1.06 -5.10
CA LEU A 64 -3.28 -0.25 -5.09
C LEU A 64 -3.38 -0.83 -6.50
N ALA A 65 -2.30 -1.41 -7.00
CA ALA A 65 -2.25 -2.02 -8.33
C ALA A 65 -1.37 -3.25 -8.35
N VAL A 66 -1.61 -4.12 -9.34
CA VAL A 66 -0.69 -5.19 -9.73
C VAL A 66 0.15 -4.68 -10.89
N VAL A 67 1.47 -4.75 -10.74
CA VAL A 67 2.43 -4.34 -11.77
C VAL A 67 3.13 -5.56 -12.36
N ARG A 68 4.05 -5.32 -13.29
CA ARG A 68 4.86 -6.37 -13.93
C ARG A 68 5.52 -7.28 -12.89
N GLU A 69 5.81 -8.51 -13.30
CA GLU A 69 6.43 -9.54 -12.46
C GLU A 69 5.57 -9.95 -11.25
N GLU A 70 4.25 -9.80 -11.35
CA GLU A 70 3.30 -10.24 -10.33
C GLU A 70 3.58 -9.61 -8.95
N ARG A 71 3.89 -8.31 -8.95
CA ARG A 71 4.15 -7.52 -7.74
C ARG A 71 2.99 -6.59 -7.46
N LEU A 72 2.78 -6.30 -6.17
CA LEU A 72 1.84 -5.28 -5.74
C LEU A 72 2.57 -3.95 -5.66
N SER A 73 1.88 -2.88 -6.06
CA SER A 73 2.35 -1.51 -5.92
C SER A 73 1.33 -0.64 -5.22
N VAL A 74 1.79 0.17 -4.26
CA VAL A 74 0.99 1.18 -3.57
C VAL A 74 1.45 2.56 -4.02
N LEU A 75 0.52 3.39 -4.47
CA LEU A 75 0.74 4.78 -4.82
C LEU A 75 0.34 5.68 -3.65
N TYR A 76 1.25 6.56 -3.27
CA TYR A 76 1.03 7.65 -2.34
C TYR A 76 1.17 8.99 -3.02
N CYS A 77 0.30 9.90 -2.63
CA CYS A 77 0.32 11.28 -3.08
C CYS A 77 0.28 12.21 -1.85
N SER A 78 1.14 13.23 -1.84
CA SER A 78 0.99 14.33 -0.90
C SER A 78 -0.09 15.29 -1.40
N VAL A 79 -0.86 15.82 -0.45
CA VAL A 79 -1.85 16.88 -0.70
C VAL A 79 -1.23 18.28 -0.71
N PHE A 80 0.04 18.42 -0.31
CA PHE A 80 0.76 19.69 -0.29
C PHE A 80 1.45 20.03 -1.61
N ASP A 81 1.66 21.33 -1.83
CA ASP A 81 2.40 21.87 -2.95
C ASP A 81 3.90 22.04 -2.63
N PRO A 82 4.82 21.56 -3.51
CA PRO A 82 4.55 20.81 -4.74
C PRO A 82 4.17 19.34 -4.45
N PRO A 83 3.31 18.73 -5.29
CA PRO A 83 2.84 17.36 -5.07
C PRO A 83 4.01 16.36 -5.14
N LYS A 84 4.12 15.55 -4.09
CA LYS A 84 5.05 14.45 -3.94
C LYS A 84 4.32 13.16 -4.29
N ILE A 85 4.91 12.36 -5.18
CA ILE A 85 4.38 11.04 -5.53
C ILE A 85 5.39 9.99 -5.07
N GLU A 86 4.92 9.00 -4.34
CA GLU A 86 5.73 7.84 -3.95
C GLU A 86 5.04 6.56 -4.37
N ILE A 87 5.84 5.60 -4.83
CA ILE A 87 5.37 4.29 -5.25
C ILE A 87 6.15 3.28 -4.42
N TRP A 88 5.43 2.45 -3.67
CA TRP A 88 6.00 1.32 -2.96
C TRP A 88 5.69 0.06 -3.74
N MET A 89 6.65 -0.85 -3.81
CA MET A 89 6.47 -2.13 -4.47
C MET A 89 6.91 -3.28 -3.59
N THR A 90 6.14 -4.36 -3.59
CA THR A 90 6.52 -5.60 -2.91
C THR A 90 7.66 -6.28 -3.67
N THR A 91 8.77 -6.52 -2.99
CA THR A 91 9.77 -7.54 -3.34
C THR A 91 9.60 -8.73 -2.41
N CYS A 92 10.12 -9.91 -2.78
CA CYS A 92 9.77 -11.23 -2.22
C CYS A 92 9.56 -11.34 -0.69
N ARG A 93 10.14 -10.45 0.14
CA ARG A 93 9.89 -10.35 1.59
C ARG A 93 9.83 -8.93 2.17
N HIS A 94 9.94 -7.89 1.35
CA HIS A 94 10.06 -6.49 1.79
C HIS A 94 9.43 -5.55 0.77
N MET A 95 9.00 -4.36 1.18
CA MET A 95 8.62 -3.33 0.22
C MET A 95 9.77 -2.37 -0.07
N ILE A 96 9.95 -2.02 -1.33
CA ILE A 96 10.93 -1.03 -1.79
C ILE A 96 10.20 0.28 -2.10
N ARG A 97 10.80 1.40 -1.64
CA ARG A 97 10.32 2.76 -1.89
C ARG A 97 10.91 3.35 -3.16
N LEU A 98 10.06 3.82 -4.06
CA LEU A 98 10.45 4.62 -5.22
C LEU A 98 9.78 6.00 -5.10
N ILE A 99 10.60 7.05 -5.04
CA ILE A 99 10.09 8.42 -4.94
C ILE A 99 10.18 9.07 -6.32
N ARG A 100 9.04 9.59 -6.79
CA ARG A 100 8.96 10.44 -7.97
C ARG A 100 8.63 11.86 -7.55
N ARG A 101 9.61 12.76 -7.59
CA ARG A 101 9.37 14.20 -7.39
C ARG A 101 9.24 14.87 -8.75
N LYS A 102 8.09 15.51 -8.99
CA LYS A 102 7.93 16.42 -10.13
C LYS A 102 8.29 17.82 -9.64
N THR A 103 9.39 18.37 -10.15
CA THR A 103 9.78 19.76 -9.87
C THR A 103 9.43 20.63 -11.07
N SER A 104 9.38 21.96 -10.91
CA SER A 104 9.21 22.90 -12.02
C SER A 104 10.29 22.79 -13.12
N ARG A 105 11.38 22.06 -12.85
CA ARG A 105 12.53 21.87 -13.75
C ARG A 105 12.63 20.47 -14.39
N GLY A 106 11.72 19.55 -14.08
CA GLY A 106 11.74 18.18 -14.64
C GLY A 106 11.27 17.09 -13.69
N THR A 107 11.22 15.84 -14.18
CA THR A 107 10.90 14.63 -13.39
C THR A 107 12.19 13.92 -13.00
N SER A 108 12.39 13.68 -11.70
CA SER A 108 13.50 12.86 -11.19
C SER A 108 12.95 11.64 -10.44
N PHE A 109 13.56 10.48 -10.67
CA PHE A 109 13.27 9.24 -9.95
C PHE A 109 14.43 8.94 -8.98
N TYR A 110 14.09 8.65 -7.73
CA TYR A 110 15.06 8.28 -6.71
C TYR A 110 14.65 6.93 -6.12
N GLN A 111 15.60 5.98 -6.08
CA GLN A 111 15.47 4.71 -5.39
C GLN A 111 16.25 4.80 -4.08
N TRP A 112 15.63 4.41 -2.98
CA TRP A 112 16.29 4.22 -1.69
C TRP A 112 16.24 2.74 -1.33
N ASN A 113 17.39 2.18 -0.94
CA ASN A 113 17.51 0.79 -0.46
C ASN A 113 17.35 0.73 1.06
#